data_AF-A0A5M8FTE6-F1
#
_entry.id   AF-A0A5M8FTE6-F1
#
_cell.length_a   1.000
_cell.length_b   1.000
_cell.length_c   1.000
_cell.angle_alpha   90.00
_cell.angle_beta   90.00
_cell.angle_gamma   90.00
#
_symmetry.space_group_name_H-M   'P 1'
#
loop_
_entity.id
_entity.type
_entity.pdbx_description
1 polymer ?
#
loop_
_entity_poly.entity_id
_entity_poly.type
_entity_poly.pdbx_seq_one_letter_code
_entity_poly.pdbx_strand_id
1 'polypeptide(L)' 'MIADAAYYLAEKRNFAPGHEQEDWLAAEAEVDALLRKRRGA' A
#
# COMPACT_ATOMS: atom_id res chain seq x y z
N MET A 1 -0.16 -6.79 5.45
CA MET A 1 -0.24 -7.41 4.12
C MET A 1 -0.48 -6.31 3.10
N ILE A 2 -0.12 -6.47 1.83
CA ILE A 2 -0.29 -5.43 0.80
C ILE A 2 -1.78 -5.07 0.64
N ALA A 3 -2.67 -6.06 0.67
CA ALA A 3 -4.12 -5.86 0.56
C ALA A 3 -4.70 -4.95 1.65
N ASP A 4 -4.32 -5.12 2.93
CA ASP A 4 -4.72 -4.22 4.01
C ASP A 4 -4.26 -2.78 3.77
N ALA A 5 -3.00 -2.60 3.37
CA ALA A 5 -2.45 -1.27 3.12
C ALA A 5 -3.17 -0.58 1.94
N ALA A 6 -3.44 -1.32 0.86
CA ALA A 6 -4.22 -0.81 -0.27
C ALA A 6 -5.67 -0.49 0.14
N TYR A 7 -6.28 -1.31 0.99
CA TYR A 7 -7.61 -1.06 1.54
C TYR A 7 -7.65 0.24 2.36
N TYR A 8 -6.68 0.48 3.24
CA TYR A 8 -6.60 1.72 4.02
C TYR A 8 -6.31 2.95 3.15
N LEU A 9 -5.56 2.80 2.05
CA LEU A 9 -5.33 3.88 1.08
C LEU A 9 -6.62 4.25 0.35
N ALA A 10 -7.37 3.24 -0.12
CA ALA A 10 -8.69 3.45 -0.71
C ALA A 10 -9.67 4.06 0.30
N GLU A 11 -9.68 3.59 1.55
CA GLU A 11 -10.53 4.12 2.63
C GLU A 11 -10.25 5.61 2.90
N LYS A 12 -8.97 6.04 2.96
CA LYS A 12 -8.59 7.45 3.09
C LYS A 12 -9.12 8.32 1.95
N ARG A 13 -9.36 7.71 0.78
CA ARG A 13 -9.92 8.35 -0.41
C ARG A 13 -11.43 8.12 -0.57
N ASN A 14 -12.12 7.63 0.47
CA ASN A 14 -13.53 7.27 0.41
C ASN A 14 -13.86 6.28 -0.71
N PHE A 15 -12.94 5.36 -1.01
CA PHE A 15 -13.05 4.36 -2.08
C PHE A 15 -13.35 4.99 -3.45
N ALA A 16 -12.71 6.12 -3.75
CA ALA A 16 -12.82 6.75 -5.06
C ALA A 16 -12.38 5.77 -6.18
N PRO A 17 -13.24 5.49 -7.18
CA PRO A 17 -12.92 4.55 -8.25
C PRO A 17 -11.81 5.09 -9.18
N GLY A 18 -11.07 4.20 -9.82
CA GLY A 18 -10.02 4.57 -10.78
C GLY A 18 -8.63 4.76 -10.18
N HIS A 19 -8.48 4.56 -8.86
CA HIS A 19 -7.20 4.61 -8.15
C HIS A 19 -6.79 3.25 -7.57
N GLU A 20 -7.54 2.18 -7.86
CA GLU A 20 -7.32 0.85 -7.30
C GLU A 20 -5.90 0.33 -7.58
N GLN A 21 -5.38 0.56 -8.79
CA GLN A 21 -4.02 0.16 -9.15
C GLN A 21 -2.95 1.01 -8.46
N GLU A 22 -3.18 2.32 -8.30
CA GLU A 22 -2.26 3.22 -7.60
C GLU A 22 -2.18 2.87 -6.11
N ASP A 23 -3.32 2.61 -5.47
CA ASP A 23 -3.40 2.21 -4.07
C ASP A 23 -2.67 0.88 -3.83
N TRP A 24 -2.77 -0.05 -4.78
CA TRP A 24 -2.05 -1.32 -4.72
C TRP A 24 -0.53 -1.14 -4.90
N LEU A 25 -0.09 -0.36 -5.90
CA LEU A 25 1.33 -0.07 -6.12
C LEU A 25 1.95 0.69 -4.93
N ALA A 26 1.22 1.64 -4.34
CA ALA A 26 1.66 2.36 -3.16
C ALA A 26 1.79 1.43 -1.94
N ALA A 27 0.83 0.54 -1.75
CA ALA A 27 0.89 -0.48 -0.70
C ALA A 27 2.06 -1.46 -0.89
N GLU A 28 2.33 -1.91 -2.12
CA GLU A 28 3.49 -2.75 -2.44
C GLU A 28 4.80 -2.04 -2.11
N ALA A 29 4.95 -0.78 -2.53
CA ALA A 29 6.14 0.01 -2.26
C ALA A 29 6.38 0.24 -0.76
N GLU A 30 5.31 0.48 0.01
CA GLU A 30 5.40 0.65 1.46
C GLU A 30 5.86 -0.66 2.14
N VAL A 31 5.29 -1.80 1.76
CA VAL A 31 5.66 -3.11 2.29
C VAL A 31 7.10 -3.47 1.90
N ASP A 32 7.52 -3.22 0.66
CA ASP A 32 8.90 -3.45 0.22
C ASP A 32 9.90 -2.59 1.00
N ALA A 33 9.58 -1.30 1.21
CA ALA A 33 10.40 -0.41 2.01
C ALA A 33 10.56 -0.90 3.46
N LEU A 34 9.47 -1.37 4.09
CA LEU A 34 9.49 -1.96 5.42
C LEU A 34 10.32 -3.25 5.47
N LEU A 35 10.21 -4.11 4.46
CA LEU A 35 10.98 -5.35 4.34
C LEU A 35 12.48 -5.06 4.14
N ARG A 36 12.84 -4.10 3.29
CA ARG A 36 14.22 -3.63 3.12
C ARG A 36 14.78 -3.08 4.42
N LYS A 37 14.02 -2.24 5.13
CA LYS A 37 14.43 -1.68 6.43
C LYS A 37 14.66 -2.78 7.48
N ARG A 38 13.85 -3.83 7.46
CA ARG A 38 13.97 -4.97 8.38
C ARG A 38 15.12 -5.93 8.03
N ARG A 39 15.51 -6.03 6.75
CA ARG A 39 16.66 -6.84 6.29
C ARG A 39 18.02 -6.18 6.53
N GLY A 40 18.06 -4.87 6.73
CA GLY A 40 19.29 -4.11 7.01
C GLY A 40 19.55 -3.82 8.48
N ALA A 41 18.83 -4.48 9.40
CA ALA A 41 18.97 -4.33 10.86
C ALA A 41 19.69 -5.54 11.48
#